data_AF-Q3S3S3-F1
#
_entry.id   AF-Q3S3S3-F1
#
_cell.length_a   1.000
_cell.length_b   1.000
_cell.length_c   1.000
_cell.angle_alpha   90.00
_cell.angle_beta   90.00
_cell.angle_gamma   90.00
#
_symmetry.space_group_name_H-M   'P 1'
#
loop_
_entity.id
_entity.type
_entity.pdbx_description
1 polymer ?
#
loop_
_entity_poly.entity_id
_entity_poly.type
_entity_poly.pdbx_seq_one_letter_code
_entity_poly.pdbx_strand_id
1 'polypeptide(L)'
;MDKIANTVGHYEAYRKKEILQDRFIFELISPIKHDKNITIERKNANELAKTLKIDLVFIDPPYNSRQYSRFYHLYENLVQWKKPKLYGTALKPLCENMSEYCRSNAKKELSDLIEKLDCKRIALTYNNTYNSKSSSSQNKIGFKDLVEILSQKGKLSVKEKAHSFFNSGKTDFKEHKEFLFIVEVKP
;
A
#
# COMPACT_ATOMS: atom_id res chain seq x y z
N MET A 1 -19.84 -2.17 5.05
CA MET A 1 -19.17 -0.87 5.26
C MET A 1 -19.26 -0.01 4.00
N ASP A 2 -18.46 -0.26 2.95
CA ASP A 2 -18.42 0.61 1.75
C ASP A 2 -19.77 0.84 1.06
N LYS A 3 -20.62 -0.19 0.96
CA LYS A 3 -21.96 -0.10 0.34
C LYS A 3 -22.91 0.94 0.95
N ILE A 4 -22.64 1.36 2.19
CA ILE A 4 -23.46 2.32 2.94
C ILE A 4 -22.67 3.57 3.35
N ALA A 5 -21.36 3.60 3.07
CA ALA A 5 -20.52 4.69 3.46
C ALA A 5 -20.89 5.93 2.63
N ASN A 6 -21.03 7.09 3.29
CA ASN A 6 -21.17 8.38 2.61
C ASN A 6 -19.80 8.99 2.23
N THR A 7 -18.77 8.14 2.14
CA THR A 7 -17.40 8.50 1.74
C THR A 7 -17.13 8.06 0.30
N VAL A 8 -15.96 8.39 -0.25
CA VAL A 8 -15.58 8.09 -1.65
C VAL A 8 -14.40 7.13 -1.71
N GLY A 9 -14.56 5.94 -1.11
CA GLY A 9 -13.55 4.87 -1.10
C GLY A 9 -12.44 5.01 -0.05
N HIS A 10 -12.27 6.20 0.53
CA HIS A 10 -11.39 6.47 1.68
C HIS A 10 -12.12 7.31 2.72
N TYR A 11 -11.76 7.20 4.01
CA TYR A 11 -12.46 7.86 5.13
C TYR A 11 -11.89 9.24 5.46
N GLU A 12 -11.37 9.95 4.47
CA GLU A 12 -10.82 11.30 4.70
C GLU A 12 -11.83 12.42 4.53
N ALA A 13 -12.94 12.14 3.86
CA ALA A 13 -14.03 13.07 3.63
C ALA A 13 -15.33 12.30 3.47
N TYR A 14 -16.44 13.00 3.73
CA TYR A 14 -17.78 12.47 3.57
C TYR A 14 -18.68 13.52 2.90
N ARG A 15 -19.73 13.05 2.25
CA ARG A 15 -20.73 13.90 1.61
C ARG A 15 -21.66 14.47 2.68
N LYS A 16 -21.74 15.81 2.77
CA LYS A 16 -22.53 16.52 3.80
C LYS A 16 -24.04 16.58 3.54
N LYS A 17 -24.46 16.47 2.27
CA LYS A 17 -25.86 16.65 1.84
C LYS A 17 -26.60 15.34 1.58
N GLU A 18 -25.97 14.21 1.90
CA GLU A 18 -26.57 12.89 1.72
C GLU A 18 -27.27 12.48 3.01
N ILE A 19 -28.49 11.96 2.88
CA ILE A 19 -29.21 11.36 4.01
C ILE A 19 -28.52 10.03 4.33
N LEU A 20 -28.04 9.89 5.57
CA LEU A 20 -27.43 8.65 6.04
C LEU A 20 -28.48 7.55 6.07
N GLN A 21 -28.16 6.40 5.49
CA GLN A 21 -29.01 5.22 5.53
C GLN A 21 -28.60 4.33 6.70
N ASP A 22 -29.47 4.21 7.70
CA ASP A 22 -29.27 3.34 8.87
C ASP A 22 -29.59 1.89 8.53
N ARG A 23 -28.70 1.26 7.76
CA ARG A 23 -28.82 -0.13 7.29
C ARG A 23 -27.49 -0.88 7.40
N PHE A 24 -26.67 -0.48 8.37
CA PHE A 24 -25.38 -1.13 8.58
C PHE A 24 -25.58 -2.54 9.11
N ILE A 25 -25.15 -3.51 8.32
CA ILE A 25 -25.11 -4.91 8.71
C ILE A 25 -23.64 -5.32 8.76
N PHE A 26 -23.21 -5.78 9.93
CA PHE A 26 -21.85 -6.28 10.14
C PHE A 26 -21.88 -7.81 10.19
N GLU A 27 -21.69 -8.41 9.02
CA GLU A 27 -21.57 -9.85 8.87
C GLU A 27 -20.10 -10.28 8.92
N LEU A 28 -19.87 -11.47 9.48
CA LEU A 28 -18.56 -12.10 9.40
C LEU A 28 -18.27 -12.49 7.95
N ILE A 29 -17.02 -12.27 7.53
CA ILE A 29 -16.56 -12.72 6.23
C ILE A 29 -16.51 -14.24 6.25
N SER A 30 -17.19 -14.88 5.29
CA SER A 30 -17.01 -16.31 5.03
C SER A 30 -15.75 -16.49 4.19
N PRO A 31 -14.67 -17.07 4.73
CA PRO A 31 -13.45 -17.26 3.96
C PRO A 31 -13.69 -18.24 2.81
N ILE A 32 -13.00 -18.01 1.70
CA ILE A 32 -12.99 -18.94 0.57
C ILE A 32 -12.36 -20.25 1.05
N LYS A 33 -13.05 -21.37 0.84
CA LYS A 33 -12.50 -22.70 1.17
C LYS A 33 -11.48 -23.10 0.10
N HIS A 34 -10.29 -23.49 0.54
CA HIS A 34 -9.20 -23.92 -0.32
C HIS A 34 -8.47 -25.10 0.33
N ASP A 35 -7.88 -25.98 -0.48
CA ASP A 35 -7.00 -27.09 -0.05
C ASP A 35 -5.56 -26.64 0.29
N LYS A 36 -5.30 -25.33 0.40
CA LYS A 36 -3.96 -24.75 0.63
C LYS A 36 -3.83 -24.32 2.08
N ASN A 37 -2.60 -24.40 2.57
CA ASN A 37 -2.22 -23.82 3.84
C ASN A 37 -2.05 -22.31 3.67
N ILE A 38 -2.93 -21.53 4.29
CA ILE A 38 -2.90 -20.07 4.25
C ILE A 38 -2.57 -19.55 5.64
N THR A 39 -1.52 -18.74 5.74
CA THR A 39 -1.12 -18.06 6.97
C THR A 39 -1.22 -16.56 6.77
N ILE A 40 -1.86 -15.87 7.71
CA ILE A 40 -2.00 -14.42 7.73
C ILE A 40 -1.33 -13.91 9.00
N GLU A 41 -0.39 -12.98 8.85
CA GLU A 41 0.32 -12.39 9.98
C GLU A 41 0.15 -10.87 10.03
N ARG A 42 -0.03 -10.34 11.24
CA ARG A 42 -0.01 -8.90 11.50
C ARG A 42 1.37 -8.52 12.05
N LYS A 43 2.35 -8.35 11.17
CA LYS A 43 3.73 -7.96 11.51
C LYS A 43 4.29 -6.92 10.54
N ASN A 44 5.35 -6.24 10.95
CA ASN A 44 6.15 -5.43 10.02
C ASN A 44 6.80 -6.37 8.98
N ALA A 45 6.64 -6.07 7.70
CA ALA A 45 7.15 -6.90 6.60
C ALA A 45 8.67 -7.08 6.65
N ASN A 46 9.42 -6.04 7.00
CA ASN A 46 10.89 -6.08 7.13
C ASN A 46 11.34 -6.98 8.29
N GLU A 47 10.56 -7.08 9.37
CA GLU A 47 10.83 -8.00 10.47
C GLU A 47 10.47 -9.44 10.09
N LEU A 48 9.34 -9.62 9.42
CA LEU A 48 8.88 -10.92 8.96
C LEU A 48 9.86 -11.54 7.94
N ALA A 49 10.39 -10.72 7.03
CA ALA A 49 11.36 -11.13 6.00
C ALA A 49 12.57 -11.90 6.57
N LYS A 50 13.02 -11.55 7.78
CA LYS A 50 14.17 -12.21 8.45
C LYS A 50 13.94 -13.68 8.80
N THR A 51 12.68 -14.09 8.87
CA THR A 51 12.28 -15.43 9.36
C THR A 51 11.74 -16.33 8.27
N LEU A 52 11.55 -15.80 7.06
CA LEU A 52 10.89 -16.49 5.97
C LEU A 52 11.90 -17.06 4.99
N LYS A 53 11.69 -18.32 4.60
CA LYS A 53 12.36 -18.97 3.47
C LYS A 53 11.32 -19.34 2.43
N ILE A 54 11.33 -18.64 1.29
CA ILE A 54 10.19 -18.65 0.35
C ILE A 54 10.68 -18.77 -1.11
N ASP A 55 9.93 -19.46 -1.96
CA ASP A 55 10.28 -19.54 -3.39
C ASP A 55 10.03 -18.21 -4.14
N LEU A 56 8.88 -17.58 -3.93
CA LEU A 56 8.49 -16.31 -4.57
C LEU A 56 7.91 -15.34 -3.55
N VAL A 57 8.44 -14.12 -3.54
CA VAL A 57 7.92 -13.01 -2.73
C VAL A 57 7.30 -11.96 -3.65
N PHE A 58 6.04 -11.62 -3.41
CA PHE A 58 5.35 -10.51 -4.08
C PHE A 58 5.30 -9.28 -3.17
N ILE A 59 5.71 -8.13 -3.68
CA ILE A 59 5.84 -6.89 -2.91
C ILE A 59 5.10 -5.76 -3.65
N ASP A 60 4.17 -5.10 -2.97
CA ASP A 60 3.48 -3.90 -3.46
C ASP A 60 3.59 -2.80 -2.40
N PRO A 61 4.74 -2.11 -2.32
CA PRO A 61 4.98 -1.13 -1.28
C PRO A 61 4.17 0.15 -1.55
N PRO A 62 3.80 0.92 -0.51
CA PRO A 62 3.14 2.21 -0.70
C PRO A 62 3.92 3.11 -1.66
N TYR A 63 3.21 3.75 -2.60
CA TYR A 63 3.85 4.60 -3.60
C TYR A 63 4.34 5.92 -3.01
N ASN A 64 3.49 6.61 -2.24
CA ASN A 64 3.67 8.02 -1.92
C ASN A 64 3.49 8.32 -0.42
N SER A 65 3.40 9.61 -0.07
CA SER A 65 3.32 10.04 1.34
C SER A 65 1.97 9.78 2.02
N ARG A 66 0.99 9.21 1.30
CA ARG A 66 -0.34 8.95 1.84
C ARG A 66 -0.30 7.75 2.77
N GLN A 67 -0.63 8.01 4.02
CA GLN A 67 -0.58 7.02 5.10
C GLN A 67 -1.90 6.26 5.14
N TYR A 68 -1.88 4.96 4.84
CA TYR A 68 -3.08 4.12 4.82
C TYR A 68 -3.81 4.11 6.16
N SER A 69 -3.09 4.11 7.28
CA SER A 69 -3.68 4.23 8.62
C SER A 69 -4.53 5.50 8.80
N ARG A 70 -4.24 6.56 8.03
CA ARG A 70 -5.00 7.82 8.04
C ARG A 70 -6.16 7.83 7.06
N PHE A 71 -6.11 7.02 6.00
CA PHE A 71 -7.18 6.90 4.99
C PHE A 71 -8.24 5.89 5.43
N TYR A 72 -7.81 4.87 6.17
CA TYR A 72 -8.59 3.74 6.62
C TYR A 72 -8.67 3.66 8.16
N HIS A 73 -8.56 4.80 8.84
CA HIS A 73 -8.60 4.87 10.32
C HIS A 73 -9.87 4.25 10.91
N LEU A 74 -10.97 4.22 10.16
CA LEU A 74 -12.21 3.63 10.61
C LEU A 74 -12.08 2.10 10.69
N TYR A 75 -11.48 1.48 9.67
CA TYR A 75 -11.17 0.04 9.67
C TYR A 75 -10.16 -0.31 10.77
N GLU A 76 -9.09 0.47 10.91
CA GLU A 76 -8.12 0.29 11.99
C GLU A 76 -8.80 0.31 13.37
N ASN A 77 -9.67 1.30 13.61
CA ASN A 77 -10.37 1.41 14.90
C ASN A 77 -11.40 0.30 15.13
N LEU A 78 -12.08 -0.17 14.08
CA LEU A 78 -13.03 -1.29 14.18
C LEU A 78 -12.32 -2.59 14.58
N VAL A 79 -11.14 -2.86 13.99
CA VAL A 79 -10.35 -4.05 14.34
C VAL A 79 -9.81 -3.95 15.77
N GLN A 80 -9.38 -2.76 16.20
CA GLN A 80 -8.89 -2.55 17.57
C GLN A 80 -10.01 -2.44 18.61
N TRP A 81 -11.24 -2.20 18.15
CA TRP A 81 -12.45 -1.99 18.96
C TRP A 81 -12.29 -0.94 20.09
N LYS A 82 -11.66 0.20 19.75
CA LYS A 82 -11.44 1.31 20.69
C LYS A 82 -12.45 2.44 20.49
N LYS A 83 -12.58 3.30 21.51
CA LYS A 83 -13.35 4.56 21.45
C LYS A 83 -12.43 5.77 21.66
N PRO A 84 -11.52 6.06 20.71
CA PRO A 84 -10.59 7.17 20.84
C PRO A 84 -11.31 8.52 20.74
N LYS A 85 -10.67 9.56 21.26
CA LYS A 85 -11.09 10.94 20.98
C LYS A 85 -10.85 11.26 19.50
N LEU A 86 -11.82 11.91 18.87
CA LEU A 86 -11.80 12.23 17.44
C LEU A 86 -11.57 13.73 17.22
N TYR A 87 -10.93 14.08 16.10
CA TYR A 87 -10.47 15.43 15.81
C TYR A 87 -10.75 15.83 14.36
N GLY A 88 -10.96 17.14 14.16
CA GLY A 88 -11.13 17.76 12.86
C GLY A 88 -12.41 17.33 12.12
N THR A 89 -12.57 17.83 10.90
CA THR A 89 -13.78 17.60 10.09
C THR A 89 -13.99 16.12 9.76
N ALA A 90 -12.91 15.39 9.49
CA ALA A 90 -12.96 13.97 9.11
C ALA A 90 -13.07 13.02 10.32
N LEU A 91 -13.14 13.55 11.55
CA LEU A 91 -13.26 12.78 12.79
C LEU A 91 -12.18 11.70 12.93
N LYS A 92 -10.92 12.06 12.65
CA LYS A 92 -9.80 11.13 12.75
C LYS A 92 -9.32 11.02 14.21
N PRO A 93 -8.92 9.84 14.69
CA PRO A 93 -8.20 9.73 15.95
C PRO A 93 -6.76 10.30 15.83
N LEU A 94 -6.03 10.33 16.94
CA LEU A 94 -4.58 10.59 16.93
C LEU A 94 -3.86 9.62 15.98
N CYS A 95 -2.73 10.05 15.43
CA CYS A 95 -1.97 9.24 14.47
C CYS A 95 -1.35 8.01 15.13
N GLU A 96 -1.54 6.85 14.52
CA GLU A 96 -0.95 5.57 14.89
C GLU A 96 -0.65 4.74 13.63
N ASN A 97 0.12 3.66 13.76
CA ASN A 97 0.45 2.73 12.66
C ASN A 97 0.99 3.44 11.40
N MET A 98 1.84 4.45 11.59
CA MET A 98 2.43 5.21 10.48
C MET A 98 3.55 4.41 9.83
N SER A 99 3.56 4.34 8.51
CA SER A 99 4.56 3.60 7.75
C SER A 99 5.76 4.48 7.36
N GLU A 100 6.96 3.95 7.55
CA GLU A 100 8.22 4.55 7.08
C GLU A 100 8.32 4.53 5.55
N TYR A 101 7.63 3.59 4.87
CA TYR A 101 7.49 3.58 3.40
C TYR A 101 6.75 4.80 2.84
N CYS A 102 5.97 5.50 3.67
CA CYS A 102 5.26 6.72 3.28
C CYS A 102 6.01 8.00 3.71
N ARG A 103 7.27 7.88 4.15
CA ARG A 103 8.14 8.98 4.59
C ARG A 103 9.36 9.10 3.68
N SER A 104 10.29 9.99 4.03
CA SER A 104 11.57 10.14 3.32
C SER A 104 12.46 8.88 3.41
N ASN A 105 12.22 8.01 4.38
CA ASN A 105 12.99 6.77 4.59
C ASN A 105 12.59 5.62 3.66
N ALA A 106 11.58 5.78 2.80
CA ALA A 106 11.02 4.67 2.00
C ALA A 106 12.08 3.90 1.18
N LYS A 107 13.05 4.60 0.58
CA LYS A 107 14.15 3.96 -0.15
C LYS A 107 14.96 3.03 0.77
N LYS A 108 15.28 3.49 1.98
CA LYS A 108 16.04 2.73 2.97
C LYS A 108 15.25 1.51 3.44
N GLU A 109 13.97 1.69 3.75
CA GLU A 109 13.09 0.58 4.18
C GLU A 109 12.96 -0.50 3.11
N LEU A 110 12.79 -0.12 1.84
CA LEU A 110 12.74 -1.08 0.76
C LEU A 110 14.08 -1.81 0.59
N SER A 111 15.20 -1.09 0.66
CA SER A 111 16.54 -1.71 0.58
C SER A 111 16.73 -2.75 1.69
N ASP A 112 16.36 -2.40 2.91
CA ASP A 112 16.42 -3.28 4.08
C ASP A 112 15.53 -4.53 3.93
N LEU A 113 14.32 -4.37 3.38
CA LEU A 113 13.43 -5.50 3.10
C LEU A 113 14.07 -6.45 2.08
N ILE A 114 14.52 -5.92 0.94
CA ILE A 114 15.09 -6.72 -0.16
C ILE A 114 16.36 -7.45 0.29
N GLU A 115 17.20 -6.80 1.10
CA GLU A 115 18.40 -7.41 1.67
C GLU A 115 18.04 -8.64 2.54
N LYS A 116 17.06 -8.50 3.43
CA LYS A 116 16.69 -9.52 4.43
C LYS A 116 15.94 -10.74 3.87
N LEU A 117 15.36 -10.66 2.68
CA LEU A 117 14.60 -11.77 2.11
C LEU A 117 15.49 -12.97 1.75
N ASP A 118 15.20 -14.13 2.32
CA ASP A 118 15.71 -15.43 1.84
C ASP A 118 14.69 -16.05 0.87
N CYS A 119 14.89 -15.81 -0.43
CA CYS A 119 13.99 -16.30 -1.45
C CYS A 119 14.67 -16.56 -2.81
N LYS A 120 13.98 -17.31 -3.69
CA LYS A 120 14.47 -17.58 -5.05
C LYS A 120 14.09 -16.48 -6.04
N ARG A 121 12.91 -15.87 -5.88
CA ARG A 121 12.39 -14.83 -6.78
C ARG A 121 11.66 -13.73 -6.02
N ILE A 122 11.78 -12.50 -6.53
CA ILE A 122 11.02 -11.35 -6.06
C ILE A 122 10.23 -10.78 -7.24
N ALA A 123 8.95 -10.49 -7.02
CA ALA A 123 8.09 -9.74 -7.92
C ALA A 123 7.65 -8.46 -7.19
N LEU A 124 7.95 -7.28 -7.76
CA LEU A 124 7.57 -6.00 -7.18
C LEU A 124 6.77 -5.18 -8.18
N THR A 125 5.63 -4.64 -7.75
CA THR A 125 4.80 -3.74 -8.55
C THR A 125 5.00 -2.28 -8.18
N TYR A 126 5.05 -1.39 -9.17
CA TYR A 126 5.19 0.04 -8.95
C TYR A 126 4.75 0.88 -10.16
N ASN A 127 4.40 2.15 -9.96
CA ASN A 127 4.03 3.07 -11.06
C ASN A 127 4.99 4.25 -11.23
N ASN A 128 4.78 5.04 -12.29
CA ASN A 128 5.64 6.17 -12.66
C ASN A 128 5.14 7.55 -12.19
N THR A 129 4.37 7.65 -11.10
CA THR A 129 3.82 8.93 -10.62
C THR A 129 4.88 9.82 -9.92
N TYR A 130 5.94 10.16 -10.65
CA TYR A 130 7.07 10.97 -10.17
C TYR A 130 6.84 12.48 -10.33
N ASN A 131 6.09 12.89 -11.37
CA ASN A 131 5.83 14.29 -11.69
C ASN A 131 4.41 14.70 -11.26
N SER A 132 4.11 14.52 -9.98
CA SER A 132 2.84 14.95 -9.39
C SER A 132 2.88 16.44 -9.00
N LYS A 133 1.77 17.15 -9.20
CA LYS A 133 1.59 18.53 -8.69
C LYS A 133 1.64 18.63 -7.16
N SER A 134 1.41 17.51 -6.45
CA SER A 134 1.48 17.44 -4.99
C SER A 134 2.61 16.52 -4.55
N SER A 135 3.46 17.02 -3.64
CA SER A 135 4.51 16.23 -2.98
C SER A 135 3.97 15.01 -2.22
N SER A 136 2.71 15.07 -1.79
CA SER A 136 2.04 13.96 -1.10
C SER A 136 1.72 12.78 -2.03
N SER A 137 1.55 13.04 -3.33
CA SER A 137 1.15 12.05 -4.34
C SER A 137 2.32 11.65 -5.25
N GLN A 138 3.46 12.32 -5.10
CA GLN A 138 4.71 11.93 -5.74
C GLN A 138 5.24 10.65 -5.10
N ASN A 139 5.66 9.71 -5.94
CA ASN A 139 6.25 8.46 -5.48
C ASN A 139 7.52 8.72 -4.67
N LYS A 140 7.71 7.95 -3.59
CA LYS A 140 8.85 8.07 -2.67
C LYS A 140 10.09 7.35 -3.14
N ILE A 141 9.93 6.37 -4.02
CA ILE A 141 11.03 5.56 -4.55
C ILE A 141 11.03 5.75 -6.06
N GLY A 142 12.10 6.31 -6.60
CA GLY A 142 12.23 6.55 -8.04
C GLY A 142 12.47 5.24 -8.80
N PHE A 143 12.21 5.24 -10.10
CA PHE A 143 12.51 4.09 -10.97
C PHE A 143 13.99 3.67 -10.86
N LYS A 144 14.91 4.66 -10.88
CA LYS A 144 16.35 4.41 -10.73
C LYS A 144 16.69 3.77 -9.38
N ASP A 145 16.04 4.21 -8.31
CA ASP A 145 16.24 3.63 -6.97
C ASP A 145 15.76 2.19 -6.91
N LEU A 146 14.61 1.88 -7.52
CA LEU A 146 14.09 0.51 -7.62
C LEU A 146 15.05 -0.40 -8.40
N VAL A 147 15.54 0.07 -9.55
CA VAL A 147 16.52 -0.68 -10.34
C VAL A 147 17.81 -0.91 -9.54
N GLU A 148 18.31 0.12 -8.86
CA GLU A 148 19.51 0.04 -8.02
C GLU A 148 19.35 -1.00 -6.91
N ILE A 149 18.30 -0.89 -6.09
CA ILE A 149 18.05 -1.77 -4.95
C ILE A 149 17.84 -3.23 -5.42
N LEU A 150 17.00 -3.44 -6.42
CA LEU A 150 16.61 -4.79 -6.85
C LEU A 150 17.74 -5.51 -7.57
N SER A 151 18.58 -4.80 -8.34
CA SER A 151 19.71 -5.39 -9.05
C SER A 151 20.84 -5.86 -8.11
N GLN A 152 20.91 -5.31 -6.89
CA GLN A 152 21.87 -5.79 -5.89
C GLN A 152 21.56 -7.22 -5.43
N LYS A 153 20.27 -7.57 -5.35
CA LYS A 153 19.81 -8.88 -4.87
C LYS A 153 19.94 -9.98 -5.92
N GLY A 154 19.85 -9.65 -7.19
CA GLY A 154 19.87 -10.66 -8.25
C GLY A 154 19.73 -10.09 -9.66
N LYS A 155 19.48 -10.99 -10.62
CA LYS A 155 19.27 -10.61 -12.02
C LYS A 155 17.88 -9.98 -12.17
N LEU A 156 17.86 -8.68 -12.47
CA LEU A 156 16.64 -7.91 -12.64
C LEU A 156 16.12 -7.97 -14.08
N SER A 157 14.80 -8.12 -14.22
CA SER A 157 14.05 -7.86 -15.44
C SER A 157 12.84 -6.98 -15.13
N VAL A 158 12.45 -6.11 -16.08
CA VAL A 158 11.35 -5.16 -15.88
C VAL A 158 10.35 -5.33 -17.01
N LYS A 159 9.06 -5.42 -16.65
CA LYS A 159 7.93 -5.33 -17.58
C LYS A 159 7.18 -4.04 -17.30
N GLU A 160 6.62 -3.44 -18.34
CA GLU A 160 5.79 -2.24 -18.22
C GLU A 160 4.48 -2.41 -18.98
N LYS A 161 3.45 -1.72 -18.51
CA LYS A 161 2.14 -1.66 -19.17
C LYS A 161 1.60 -0.25 -19.07
N ALA A 162 1.14 0.29 -20.22
CA ALA A 162 0.40 1.54 -20.23
C ALA A 162 -0.87 1.42 -19.37
N HIS A 163 -1.13 2.42 -18.53
CA HIS A 163 -2.28 2.44 -17.66
C HIS A 163 -2.98 3.80 -17.70
N SER A 164 -4.26 3.83 -17.34
CA SER A 164 -5.00 5.09 -17.24
C SER A 164 -4.62 5.80 -15.95
N PHE A 165 -4.20 7.06 -16.04
CA PHE A 165 -3.92 7.85 -14.85
C PHE A 165 -5.20 8.19 -14.10
N PHE A 166 -5.24 7.94 -12.79
CA PHE A 166 -6.33 8.41 -11.95
C PHE A 166 -6.29 9.92 -11.82
N ASN A 167 -7.33 10.60 -12.32
CA ASN A 167 -7.42 12.07 -12.31
C ASN A 167 -8.72 12.54 -11.66
N SER A 168 -8.62 13.57 -10.82
CA SER A 168 -9.77 14.31 -10.27
C SER A 168 -10.18 15.52 -11.13
N GLY A 169 -9.72 15.57 -12.39
CA GLY A 169 -9.99 16.60 -13.38
C GLY A 169 -8.98 17.75 -13.44
N LYS A 170 -7.89 17.72 -12.66
CA LYS A 170 -6.94 18.85 -12.53
C LYS A 170 -5.54 18.61 -13.12
N THR A 171 -5.27 17.40 -13.59
CA THR A 171 -3.94 17.02 -14.06
C THR A 171 -4.03 16.16 -15.30
N ASP A 172 -3.39 16.57 -16.39
CA ASP A 172 -3.12 15.69 -17.52
C ASP A 172 -1.78 15.01 -17.26
N PHE A 173 -1.77 13.68 -17.21
CA PHE A 173 -0.56 12.88 -17.03
C PHE A 173 -0.50 11.86 -18.15
N LYS A 174 0.25 12.22 -19.19
CA LYS A 174 0.47 11.38 -20.37
C LYS A 174 1.49 10.28 -20.04
N GLU A 175 1.34 9.13 -20.68
CA GLU A 175 2.26 7.99 -20.54
C GLU A 175 2.37 7.42 -19.11
N HIS A 176 1.23 7.32 -18.42
CA HIS A 176 1.20 6.58 -17.17
C HIS A 176 1.46 5.09 -17.39
N LYS A 177 2.36 4.54 -16.57
CA LYS A 177 2.78 3.15 -16.65
C LYS A 177 2.76 2.50 -15.28
N GLU A 178 2.32 1.24 -15.30
CA GLU A 178 2.56 0.28 -14.24
C GLU A 178 3.75 -0.60 -14.61
N PHE A 179 4.59 -0.89 -13.65
CA PHE A 179 5.79 -1.71 -13.77
C PHE A 179 5.66 -2.97 -12.93
N LEU A 180 6.21 -4.05 -13.47
CA LEU A 180 6.49 -5.28 -12.75
C LEU A 180 8.00 -5.55 -12.83
N PHE A 181 8.67 -5.41 -11.70
CA PHE A 181 10.08 -5.77 -11.53
C PHE A 181 10.17 -7.22 -11.07
N ILE A 182 10.99 -8.02 -11.74
CA ILE A 182 11.19 -9.43 -11.43
C ILE A 182 12.68 -9.66 -11.19
N VAL A 183 13.03 -10.17 -10.02
CA VAL A 183 14.41 -10.50 -9.64
C VAL A 183 14.55 -12.01 -9.51
N GLU A 184 15.51 -12.58 -10.24
CA GLU A 184 16.03 -13.93 -9.99
C GLU A 184 17.19 -13.80 -9.01
N VAL A 185 16.99 -14.24 -7.76
CA VAL A 185 17.95 -14.07 -6.67
C VAL A 185 19.15 -15.00 -6.90
N LYS A 186 20.36 -14.48 -6.71
CA LYS A 186 21.58 -15.29 -6.84
C LYS A 186 21.59 -16.35 -5.71
N PRO A 187 22.00 -17.59 -6.01
CA PRO A 187 22.15 -18.63 -4.98
C PRO A 187 23.18 -18.26 -3.92
#